data_AF-A0A2R7NDE3-F1
#
_entry.id   AF-A0A2R7NDE3-F1
#
_cell.length_a   1.000
_cell.length_b   1.000
_cell.length_c   1.000
_cell.angle_alpha   90.00
_cell.angle_beta   90.00
_cell.angle_gamma   90.00
#
_symmetry.space_group_name_H-M   'P 1'
#
loop_
_entity.id
_entity.type
_entity.pdbx_description
1 polymer ?
#
loop_
_entity_poly.entity_id
_entity_poly.type
_entity_poly.pdbx_seq_one_letter_code
_entity_poly.pdbx_strand_id
1 'polypeptide(L)' 'MKNHLQFDFLADKEKNTLTIRREFMANRQMVWDCYTKSELLD' A
#
# COMPACT_ATOMS: atom_id res chain seq x y z
N MET A 1 15.64 -4.77 -14.73
CA MET A 1 15.72 -5.34 -13.37
C MET A 1 14.28 -5.53 -12.87
N LYS A 2 13.88 -6.74 -12.45
CA LYS A 2 12.57 -6.94 -11.81
C LYS A 2 12.72 -6.57 -10.33
N ASN A 3 11.96 -5.59 -9.87
CA ASN A 3 11.86 -5.29 -8.44
C ASN A 3 10.89 -6.29 -7.83
N HIS A 4 11.38 -7.16 -6.96
CA HIS A 4 10.54 -8.08 -6.19
C HIS A 4 10.00 -7.32 -4.99
N LEU A 5 8.98 -6.48 -5.21
CA LEU A 5 8.32 -5.72 -4.14
C LEU A 5 7.42 -6.64 -3.32
N GLN A 6 7.54 -6.56 -2.00
CA GLN A 6 6.73 -7.37 -1.08
C GLN A 6 5.29 -6.87 -1.00
N PHE A 7 4.37 -7.82 -0.94
CA PHE A 7 2.95 -7.57 -0.68
C PHE A 7 2.40 -8.68 0.19
N ASP A 8 2.00 -8.33 1.41
CA ASP A 8 1.49 -9.24 2.41
C ASP A 8 0.22 -8.69 3.04
N PHE A 9 -0.66 -9.57 3.50
CA PHE A 9 -1.79 -9.18 4.32
C PHE A 9 -2.08 -10.24 5.40
N LEU A 10 -2.65 -9.78 6.51
CA LEU A 10 -3.07 -10.60 7.63
C LEU A 10 -4.54 -10.32 7.94
N ALA A 11 -5.39 -11.34 7.84
CA ALA A 11 -6.79 -11.27 8.20
C ALA A 11 -7.01 -11.87 9.59
N ASP A 12 -7.36 -11.03 10.56
CA ASP A 12 -7.82 -11.43 11.89
C ASP A 12 -9.35 -11.49 11.89
N LYS A 13 -9.89 -12.72 11.82
CA LYS A 13 -11.34 -12.96 11.78
C LYS A 13 -12.01 -12.86 13.14
N GLU A 14 -11.25 -13.01 14.23
CA GLU A 14 -11.80 -12.86 15.58
C GLU A 14 -12.04 -11.39 15.90
N LYS A 15 -11.11 -10.52 15.48
CA LYS A 15 -11.21 -9.06 15.65
C LYS A 15 -11.79 -8.33 14.44
N ASN A 16 -12.19 -9.06 13.40
CA ASN A 16 -12.66 -8.50 12.13
C ASN A 16 -11.72 -7.41 11.56
N THR A 17 -10.40 -7.62 11.66
CA THR A 17 -9.38 -6.65 11.26
C THR A 17 -8.56 -7.19 10.09
N LEU A 18 -8.26 -6.34 9.11
CA LEU A 18 -7.37 -6.65 8.00
C LEU A 18 -6.16 -5.72 8.04
N THR A 19 -4.96 -6.29 8.13
CA THR A 19 -3.69 -5.54 8.03
C THR A 19 -3.05 -5.80 6.69
N ILE A 20 -2.74 -4.76 5.92
CA ILE A 20 -2.10 -4.84 4.60
C ILE A 20 -0.71 -4.21 4.69
N ARG A 21 0.32 -4.89 4.18
CA ARG A 21 1.70 -4.42 4.10
C ARG A 21 2.13 -4.45 2.64
N ARG A 22 2.57 -3.30 2.13
CA ARG A 22 2.98 -3.15 0.73
C ARG A 22 4.28 -2.36 0.65
N GLU A 23 5.23 -2.91 -0.07
CA GLU A 23 6.49 -2.25 -0.39
C GLU A 23 6.36 -1.49 -1.71
N PHE A 24 6.93 -0.28 -1.75
CA PHE A 24 6.91 0.58 -2.92
C PHE A 24 8.32 0.99 -3.29
N MET A 25 8.66 0.87 -4.57
CA MET A 25 9.86 1.48 -5.13
C MET A 25 9.63 2.96 -5.45
N ALA A 26 9.10 3.71 -4.49
CA ALA A 26 8.77 5.12 -4.63
C ALA A 26 9.11 5.86 -3.34
N ASN A 27 9.36 7.15 -3.45
CA ASN A 27 9.53 7.98 -2.27
C ASN A 27 8.20 8.18 -1.52
N ARG A 28 8.28 8.51 -0.23
CA ARG A 28 7.10 8.68 0.62
C ARG A 28 6.12 9.74 0.10
N GLN A 29 6.62 10.83 -0.49
CA GLN A 29 5.77 11.92 -0.98
C GLN A 29 4.93 11.47 -2.18
N MET A 30 5.53 10.72 -3.11
CA MET A 30 4.83 10.19 -4.26
C MET A 30 3.75 9.19 -3.85
N VAL A 31 4.04 8.32 -2.86
CA VAL A 31 3.02 7.41 -2.31
C VAL A 31 1.89 8.21 -1.68
N TRP A 32 2.20 9.23 -0.87
CA TRP A 32 1.20 10.10 -0.24
C TRP A 32 0.31 10.81 -1.27
N ASP A 33 0.93 11.38 -2.30
CA ASP A 33 0.23 12.09 -3.37
C ASP A 33 -0.82 11.19 -4.04
N CYS A 34 -0.51 9.91 -4.30
CA CYS A 34 -1.45 8.93 -4.84
C CYS A 34 -2.65 8.61 -3.93
N TYR A 35 -2.63 9.00 -2.65
CA TYR A 35 -3.74 8.84 -1.72
C TYR A 35 -4.48 10.14 -1.40
N THR A 36 -3.95 11.30 -1.81
CA THR A 36 -4.52 12.60 -1.42
C THR A 36 -4.82 13.55 -2.57
N LYS A 37 -4.17 13.40 -3.73
CA LYS A 37 -4.38 14.27 -4.88
C LYS A 37 -5.53 13.77 -5.72
N SER A 38 -6.60 14.55 -5.81
CA SER A 38 -7.84 14.16 -6.51
C SER A 38 -7.62 13.77 -7.96
N GLU A 39 -6.62 14.34 -8.63
CA GLU A 39 -6.25 14.01 -10.02
C GLU A 39 -5.56 12.65 -10.18
N LEU A 40 -5.10 12.05 -9.07
CA LEU A 40 -4.46 10.74 -9.01
C LEU A 40 -5.34 9.67 -8.34
N LEU A 41 -6.46 10.08 -7.75
CA LEU A 41 -7.45 9.19 -7.15
C LEU A 41 -8.38 8.67 -8.24
N ASP A 42 -8.53 7.35 -8.32
CA ASP A 42 -9.49 6.63 -9.17
C ASP A 42 -10.81 6.41 -8.41
#